data_AF-A0A7J8LEL4-F1
#
_entry.id   AF-A0A7J8LEL4-F1
#
_cell.length_a   1.000
_cell.length_b   1.000
_cell.length_c   1.000
_cell.angle_alpha   90.00
_cell.angle_beta   90.00
_cell.angle_gamma   90.00
#
_symmetry.space_group_name_H-M   'P 1'
#
loop_
_entity.id
_entity.type
_entity.pdbx_description
1 polymer ?
#
loop_
_entity_poly.entity_id
_entity_poly.type
_entity_poly.pdbx_seq_one_letter_code
_entity_poly.pdbx_strand_id
1 'polypeptide(L)'
;MGIVGNLTPQQRQSFDSQGFLVIESFASPAEIEAMRKRMDGMLQAFDPTTTASIFSTKNQVKLTSEYFYESAEKISFFFEEKAFDDNGNLKQPKELSINKVGHALHEIDPVFKEFSCSEKVSSLLFSLGYRKPVIIQSMYIFKVFSLILT
;
A
#
# COMPACT_ATOMS: atom_id res chain seq x y z
N MET A 1 -7.03 18.73 24.96
CA MET A 1 -7.49 17.65 24.06
C MET A 1 -7.21 18.12 22.64
N GLY A 2 -6.09 17.71 22.06
CA GLY A 2 -5.73 18.11 20.70
C GLY A 2 -6.66 17.43 19.69
N ILE A 3 -7.14 18.18 18.72
CA ILE A 3 -7.92 17.64 17.60
C ILE A 3 -7.04 16.60 16.91
N VAL A 4 -7.60 15.40 16.68
CA VAL A 4 -6.91 14.31 15.96
C VAL A 4 -6.41 14.86 14.62
N GLY A 5 -5.09 14.85 14.42
CA GLY A 5 -4.46 15.35 13.19
C GLY A 5 -3.72 16.68 13.31
N ASN A 6 -3.78 17.42 14.43
CA ASN A 6 -2.92 18.60 14.60
C ASN A 6 -1.67 18.25 15.44
N LEU A 7 -0.48 18.47 14.86
CA LEU A 7 0.78 18.26 15.55
C LEU A 7 1.01 19.29 16.66
N THR A 8 1.53 18.83 17.80
CA THR A 8 2.05 19.74 18.83
C THR A 8 3.36 20.42 18.37
N PRO A 9 3.76 21.55 18.97
CA PRO A 9 5.06 22.17 18.66
C PRO A 9 6.24 21.21 18.83
N GLN A 10 6.19 20.32 19.83
CA GLN A 10 7.22 19.32 20.06
C GLN A 10 7.24 18.25 18.95
N GLN A 11 6.07 17.74 18.56
CA GLN A 11 5.98 16.77 17.45
C GLN A 11 6.46 17.39 16.13
N ARG A 12 6.14 18.66 15.90
CA ARG A 12 6.63 19.42 14.74
C ARG A 12 8.15 19.53 14.74
N GLN A 13 8.74 19.91 15.88
CA GLN A 13 10.19 19.99 16.03
C GLN A 13 10.88 18.63 15.85
N SER A 14 10.31 17.55 16.38
CA SER A 14 10.83 16.19 16.17
C SER A 14 10.80 15.81 14.70
N PHE A 15 9.71 16.08 13.99
CA PHE A 15 9.62 15.84 12.56
C PHE A 15 10.69 16.62 11.78
N ASP A 16 10.84 17.91 12.05
CA ASP A 16 11.80 18.79 11.36
C ASP A 16 13.26 18.38 11.63
N SER A 17 13.57 17.82 12.80
CA SER A 17 14.93 17.41 13.18
C SER A 17 15.29 15.98 12.78
N GLN A 18 14.32 15.06 12.78
CA GLN A 18 14.56 13.63 12.55
C GLN A 18 14.17 13.16 11.14
N GLY A 19 13.36 13.94 10.42
CA GLY A 19 12.83 13.56 9.10
C GLY A 19 11.68 12.54 9.15
N PHE A 20 11.23 12.13 10.34
CA PHE A 20 10.06 11.28 10.54
C PHE A 20 9.38 11.58 11.89
N LEU A 21 8.16 11.09 12.07
CA LEU A 21 7.43 11.20 13.34
C LEU A 21 6.58 9.96 13.56
N VAL A 22 6.60 9.42 14.79
CA VAL A 22 5.71 8.34 15.22
C VAL A 22 4.48 8.95 15.89
N ILE A 23 3.30 8.65 15.36
CA ILE A 23 2.01 9.05 15.94
C ILE A 23 1.25 7.78 16.28
N GLU A 24 1.29 7.42 17.56
CA GLU A 24 0.56 6.25 18.08
C GLU A 24 -0.95 6.42 17.90
N SER A 25 -1.63 5.32 17.59
CA SER A 25 -3.10 5.27 17.48
C SER A 25 -3.71 6.27 16.49
N PHE A 26 -2.98 6.65 15.42
CA PHE A 26 -3.49 7.56 14.39
C PHE A 26 -4.68 6.96 13.61
N ALA A 27 -4.64 5.66 13.33
CA ALA A 27 -5.77 4.91 12.80
C ALA A 27 -6.51 4.22 13.94
N SER A 28 -7.83 4.32 13.93
CA SER A 28 -8.70 3.59 14.85
C SER A 28 -8.74 2.09 14.49
N PRO A 29 -9.05 1.22 15.46
CA PRO A 29 -9.21 -0.22 15.19
C PRO A 29 -10.23 -0.52 14.09
N ALA A 30 -11.31 0.27 14.00
CA ALA A 30 -12.35 0.09 12.98
C ALA A 30 -11.83 0.42 11.57
N GLU A 31 -11.05 1.50 11.41
CA GLU A 31 -10.43 1.85 10.12
C GLU A 31 -9.42 0.79 9.68
N ILE A 32 -8.62 0.30 10.62
CA ILE A 32 -7.65 -0.79 10.36
C ILE A 32 -8.39 -2.04 9.89
N GLU A 33 -9.44 -2.46 10.60
CA GLU A 33 -10.22 -3.64 10.24
C GLU A 33 -10.92 -3.47 8.89
N ALA A 34 -11.48 -2.30 8.60
CA ALA A 34 -12.12 -2.01 7.31
C ALA A 34 -11.11 -2.13 6.15
N MET A 35 -9.94 -1.51 6.27
CA MET A 35 -8.89 -1.60 5.24
C MET A 35 -8.38 -3.03 5.05
N ARG A 36 -8.18 -3.79 6.14
CA ARG A 36 -7.76 -5.20 6.08
C ARG A 36 -8.79 -6.07 5.39
N LYS A 37 -10.04 -6.03 5.86
CA LYS A 37 -11.15 -6.78 5.27
C LYS A 37 -11.34 -6.45 3.79
N ARG A 38 -11.19 -5.18 3.43
CA ARG A 38 -11.30 -4.76 2.04
C ARG A 38 -10.18 -5.35 1.18
N MET A 39 -8.93 -5.28 1.66
CA MET A 39 -7.79 -5.88 0.98
C MET A 39 -7.91 -7.40 0.85
N ASP A 40 -8.38 -8.08 1.89
CA ASP A 40 -8.63 -9.54 1.85
C ASP A 40 -9.66 -9.90 0.77
N GLY A 41 -10.75 -9.12 0.66
CA GLY A 41 -11.75 -9.30 -0.40
C GLY A 41 -11.17 -9.07 -1.80
N MET A 42 -10.30 -8.08 -1.97
CA MET A 42 -9.60 -7.84 -3.24
C MET A 42 -8.67 -8.99 -3.60
N LEU A 43 -7.91 -9.52 -2.64
CA LEU A 43 -7.03 -10.67 -2.83
C LEU A 43 -7.79 -11.94 -3.21
N GLN A 44 -8.94 -12.19 -2.59
CA GLN A 44 -9.79 -13.34 -2.92
C GLN A 44 -10.28 -13.25 -4.37
N ALA A 45 -10.74 -12.07 -4.79
CA ALA A 45 -11.25 -11.82 -6.15
C ALA A 45 -10.16 -11.74 -7.22
N PHE A 46 -8.90 -11.50 -6.84
CA PHE A 46 -7.79 -11.37 -7.77
C PHE A 46 -7.41 -12.71 -8.42
N ASP A 47 -7.38 -12.75 -9.75
CA ASP A 47 -6.88 -13.88 -10.53
C ASP A 47 -5.37 -13.71 -10.81
N PRO A 48 -4.50 -14.51 -10.14
CA PRO A 48 -3.06 -14.37 -10.29
C PRO A 48 -2.57 -14.78 -11.68
N THR A 49 -3.32 -15.56 -12.46
CA THR A 49 -2.84 -16.10 -13.75
C THR A 49 -2.62 -15.01 -14.79
N THR A 50 -3.49 -13.99 -14.79
CA THR A 50 -3.42 -12.82 -15.69
C THR A 50 -2.11 -12.05 -15.51
N THR A 51 -1.65 -11.92 -14.27
CA THR A 51 -0.43 -11.21 -13.90
C THR A 51 0.79 -12.10 -13.78
N ALA A 52 0.65 -13.38 -13.42
CA ALA A 52 1.77 -14.29 -13.20
C ALA A 52 2.61 -14.46 -14.47
N SER A 53 1.97 -14.47 -15.64
CA SER A 53 2.65 -14.50 -16.94
C SER A 53 3.58 -13.30 -17.17
N ILE A 54 3.25 -12.13 -16.61
CA ILE A 54 4.09 -10.92 -16.65
C ILE A 54 5.35 -11.13 -15.83
N PHE A 55 5.23 -11.81 -14.68
CA PHE A 55 6.32 -12.02 -13.73
C PHE A 55 7.13 -13.30 -13.96
N SER A 56 6.73 -14.23 -14.84
CA SER A 56 7.44 -15.52 -15.05
C SER A 56 8.09 -15.70 -16.42
N THR A 57 7.87 -14.81 -17.39
CA THR A 57 8.29 -15.02 -18.80
C THR A 57 9.71 -14.53 -19.11
N LYS A 58 10.35 -15.07 -20.17
CA LYS A 58 11.70 -14.69 -20.63
C LYS A 58 11.87 -13.20 -21.03
N ASN A 59 10.77 -12.47 -21.26
CA ASN A 59 10.74 -11.03 -21.50
C ASN A 59 10.34 -10.22 -20.24
N GLN A 60 10.56 -10.80 -19.06
CA GLN A 60 10.13 -10.31 -17.74
C GLN A 60 10.34 -8.80 -17.58
N VAL A 61 11.56 -8.31 -17.84
CA VAL A 61 11.96 -6.92 -17.56
C VAL A 61 11.08 -5.90 -18.29
N LYS A 62 10.73 -6.16 -19.56
CA LYS A 62 9.92 -5.23 -20.34
C LYS A 62 8.45 -5.25 -19.89
N LEU A 63 7.88 -6.44 -19.73
CA LEU A 63 6.48 -6.62 -19.36
C LEU A 63 6.20 -6.13 -17.93
N THR A 64 7.12 -6.38 -16.99
CA THR A 64 7.00 -5.87 -15.61
C THR A 64 7.13 -4.35 -15.56
N SER A 65 8.00 -3.75 -16.38
CA SER A 65 8.14 -2.29 -16.45
C SER A 65 6.88 -1.62 -16.99
N GLU A 66 6.28 -2.18 -18.05
CA GLU A 66 5.03 -1.67 -18.63
C GLU A 66 3.85 -1.82 -17.66
N TYR A 67 3.71 -3.00 -17.05
CA TYR A 67 2.70 -3.23 -16.00
C TYR A 67 2.87 -2.27 -14.81
N PHE A 68 4.11 -2.03 -14.38
CA PHE A 68 4.40 -1.07 -13.31
C PHE A 68 4.04 0.35 -13.73
N TYR A 69 4.39 0.78 -14.94
CA TYR A 69 4.05 2.12 -15.43
C TYR A 69 2.53 2.33 -15.52
N GLU A 70 1.80 1.37 -16.08
CA GLU A 70 0.34 1.44 -16.20
C GLU A 70 -0.39 1.36 -14.86
N SER A 71 0.26 0.83 -13.82
CA SER A 71 -0.36 0.69 -12.50
C SER A 71 -0.57 2.01 -11.76
N ALA A 72 0.01 3.11 -12.25
CA ALA A 72 -0.10 4.44 -11.65
C ALA A 72 -1.56 4.86 -11.42
N GLU A 73 -2.45 4.49 -12.33
CA GLU A 73 -3.89 4.81 -12.30
C GLU A 73 -4.77 3.57 -12.08
N LYS A 74 -4.20 2.46 -11.58
CA LYS A 74 -4.91 1.19 -11.37
C LYS A 74 -4.72 0.67 -9.94
N ILE A 75 -5.51 -0.35 -9.61
CA ILE A 75 -5.23 -1.25 -8.48
C ILE A 75 -4.61 -2.53 -9.07
N SER A 76 -3.30 -2.64 -8.92
CA SER A 76 -2.43 -3.67 -9.47
C SER A 76 -1.74 -4.41 -8.33
N PHE A 77 -1.62 -5.72 -8.48
CA PHE A 77 -0.98 -6.63 -7.54
C PHE A 77 0.45 -6.91 -8.00
N PHE A 78 1.38 -6.91 -7.04
CA PHE A 78 2.80 -7.17 -7.28
C PHE A 78 3.26 -8.29 -6.37
N PHE A 79 3.84 -9.32 -6.98
CA PHE A 79 4.33 -10.50 -6.27
C PHE A 79 5.68 -10.25 -5.60
N GLU A 80 5.99 -11.06 -4.58
CA GLU A 80 7.33 -11.20 -4.04
C GLU A 80 8.30 -11.72 -5.12
N GLU A 81 9.56 -11.27 -5.06
CA GLU A 81 10.59 -11.61 -6.07
C GLU A 81 10.76 -13.12 -6.25
N LYS A 82 10.57 -13.89 -5.18
CA LYS A 82 10.72 -15.36 -5.13
C LYS A 82 9.40 -16.11 -5.04
N ALA A 83 8.29 -15.48 -5.45
CA ALA A 83 6.97 -16.09 -5.41
C ALA A 83 6.81 -17.26 -6.40
N PHE A 84 7.57 -17.26 -7.49
CA PHE A 84 7.44 -18.23 -8.59
C PHE A 84 8.60 -19.23 -8.60
N ASP A 85 8.32 -20.46 -9.05
CA ASP A 85 9.32 -21.48 -9.36
C ASP A 85 9.88 -21.32 -10.78
N ASP A 86 10.82 -22.19 -11.17
CA ASP A 86 11.45 -22.18 -12.50
C ASP A 86 10.46 -22.49 -13.63
N ASN A 87 9.29 -23.04 -13.31
CA ASN A 87 8.20 -23.34 -14.25
C ASN A 87 7.16 -22.20 -14.32
N GLY A 88 7.34 -21.13 -13.54
CA GLY A 88 6.42 -19.99 -13.48
C GLY A 88 5.17 -20.21 -12.63
N ASN A 89 5.15 -21.24 -11.78
CA ASN A 89 4.06 -21.51 -10.85
C ASN A 89 4.32 -20.86 -9.48
N LEU A 90 3.26 -20.48 -8.77
CA LEU A 90 3.40 -19.97 -7.41
C LEU A 90 3.90 -21.07 -6.47
N LYS A 91 4.92 -20.76 -5.67
CA LYS A 91 5.51 -21.66 -4.67
C LYS A 91 4.67 -21.81 -3.40
N GLN A 92 3.69 -20.91 -3.21
CA GLN A 92 2.83 -20.84 -2.04
C GLN A 92 1.49 -20.18 -2.41
N PRO A 93 0.48 -20.18 -1.52
CA PRO A 93 -0.80 -19.51 -1.78
C PRO A 93 -0.62 -18.05 -2.24
N LYS A 94 -1.50 -17.58 -3.12
CA LYS A 94 -1.40 -16.23 -3.72
C LYS A 94 -1.41 -15.15 -2.64
N GLU A 95 -2.18 -15.36 -1.57
CA GLU A 95 -2.34 -14.46 -0.43
C GLU A 95 -1.03 -14.25 0.33
N LEU A 96 -0.12 -15.23 0.28
CA LEU A 96 1.22 -15.15 0.88
C LEU A 96 2.29 -14.67 -0.11
N SER A 97 1.95 -14.61 -1.40
CA SER A 97 2.88 -14.33 -2.49
C SER A 97 2.86 -12.88 -2.97
N ILE A 98 1.91 -12.07 -2.50
CA ILE A 98 1.82 -10.64 -2.81
C ILE A 98 2.74 -9.84 -1.88
N ASN A 99 3.60 -9.01 -2.46
CA ASN A 99 4.42 -8.03 -1.75
C ASN A 99 3.64 -6.75 -1.49
N LYS A 100 2.93 -6.26 -2.52
CA LYS A 100 2.19 -4.99 -2.45
C LYS A 100 1.03 -4.94 -3.42
N VAL A 101 0.09 -4.04 -3.12
CA VAL A 101 -0.98 -3.61 -4.03
C VAL A 101 -0.91 -2.09 -4.18
N GLY A 102 -0.95 -1.59 -5.41
CA GLY A 102 -0.83 -0.16 -5.73
C GLY A 102 -1.29 0.14 -7.17
N HIS A 103 -1.33 1.38 -7.63
CA HIS A 103 -0.86 2.59 -6.96
C HIS A 103 -1.98 3.61 -6.70
N ALA A 104 -3.22 3.32 -7.10
CA ALA A 104 -4.36 4.24 -7.01
C ALA A 104 -5.46 3.79 -6.02
N LEU A 105 -5.13 3.01 -4.98
CA LEU A 105 -6.07 2.62 -3.92
C LEU A 105 -6.81 3.83 -3.32
N HIS A 106 -6.10 4.91 -3.03
CA HIS A 106 -6.66 6.15 -2.47
C HIS A 106 -7.69 6.85 -3.38
N GLU A 107 -7.68 6.56 -4.68
CA GLU A 107 -8.55 7.21 -5.66
C GLU A 107 -9.71 6.31 -6.07
N ILE A 108 -9.43 5.03 -6.29
CA ILE A 108 -10.35 4.05 -6.89
C ILE A 108 -11.15 3.30 -5.84
N ASP A 109 -10.56 2.96 -4.69
CA ASP A 109 -11.24 2.16 -3.68
C ASP A 109 -11.90 3.03 -2.61
N PRO A 110 -13.22 2.89 -2.35
CA PRO A 110 -13.91 3.73 -1.38
C PRO A 110 -13.35 3.69 0.04
N VAL A 111 -12.91 2.52 0.52
CA VAL A 111 -12.40 2.36 1.90
C VAL A 111 -11.05 3.06 2.06
N PHE A 112 -10.15 2.85 1.09
CA PHE A 112 -8.84 3.51 1.10
C PHE A 112 -8.95 5.01 0.82
N LYS A 113 -9.90 5.44 -0.02
CA LYS A 113 -10.21 6.85 -0.29
C LYS A 113 -10.73 7.56 0.95
N GLU A 114 -11.67 6.95 1.67
CA GLU A 114 -12.21 7.49 2.91
C GLU A 114 -11.11 7.74 3.94
N PHE A 115 -10.23 6.76 4.16
CA PHE A 115 -9.10 6.94 5.08
C PHE A 115 -8.12 8.01 4.60
N SER A 116 -7.70 7.96 3.33
CA SER A 116 -6.65 8.84 2.79
C SER A 116 -7.10 10.30 2.68
N CYS A 117 -8.39 10.54 2.45
CA CYS A 117 -8.99 11.87 2.36
C CYS A 117 -9.64 12.35 3.67
N SER A 118 -9.45 11.61 4.78
CA SER A 118 -10.05 11.95 6.07
C SER A 118 -9.55 13.28 6.65
N GLU A 119 -10.34 13.89 7.53
CA GLU A 119 -10.00 15.14 8.22
C GLU A 119 -8.69 15.04 9.02
N LYS A 120 -8.40 13.88 9.61
CA LYS A 120 -7.16 13.66 10.37
C LYS A 120 -5.90 13.66 9.48
N VAL A 121 -6.00 13.10 8.27
CA VAL A 121 -4.88 13.09 7.31
C VAL A 121 -4.67 14.49 6.74
N SER A 122 -5.75 15.15 6.33
CA SER A 122 -5.67 16.53 5.83
C SER A 122 -5.17 17.51 6.90
N SER A 123 -5.68 17.44 8.13
CA SER A 123 -5.19 18.25 9.26
C SER A 123 -3.71 18.02 9.55
N LEU A 124 -3.25 16.76 9.47
CA LEU A 124 -1.84 16.42 9.64
C LEU A 124 -0.98 17.13 8.59
N LEU A 125 -1.38 17.07 7.32
CA LEU A 125 -0.66 17.74 6.24
C LEU A 125 -0.69 19.27 6.38
N PHE A 126 -1.80 19.87 6.80
CA PHE A 126 -1.87 21.31 7.08
C PHE A 126 -0.95 21.71 8.24
N SER A 127 -0.90 20.93 9.32
CA SER A 127 0.02 21.16 10.43
C SER A 127 1.50 20.99 10.03
N LEU A 128 1.75 20.21 8.98
CA LEU A 128 3.04 20.09 8.33
C LEU A 128 3.36 21.25 7.37
N GLY A 129 2.45 22.20 7.17
CA GLY A 129 2.65 23.40 6.35
C GLY A 129 2.28 23.22 4.87
N TYR A 130 1.68 22.09 4.49
CA TYR A 130 1.17 21.90 3.14
C TYR A 130 -0.03 22.82 2.90
N ARG A 131 -0.03 23.56 1.77
CA ARG A 131 -1.12 24.49 1.43
C ARG A 131 -2.25 23.84 0.65
N LYS A 132 -1.91 22.95 -0.28
CA LYS A 132 -2.85 22.21 -1.13
C LYS A 132 -2.34 20.78 -1.30
N PRO A 133 -2.41 19.95 -0.23
CA PRO A 133 -1.94 18.58 -0.31
C PRO A 133 -2.73 17.80 -1.36
N VAL A 134 -2.03 17.01 -2.16
CA VAL A 134 -2.60 16.08 -3.14
C VAL A 134 -1.95 14.71 -2.95
N ILE A 135 -2.73 13.64 -3.09
CA ILE A 135 -2.22 12.29 -3.01
C ILE A 135 -1.79 11.89 -4.42
N ILE A 136 -0.51 11.53 -4.58
CA ILE A 136 0.06 11.14 -5.87
C ILE A 136 0.11 9.62 -6.05
N GLN A 137 0.05 8.88 -4.95
CA GLN A 137 0.25 7.44 -4.92
C GLN A 137 -0.22 6.86 -3.58
N SER A 138 -0.71 5.63 -3.60
CA SER A 138 -1.00 4.83 -2.41
C SER A 138 -0.64 3.37 -2.65
N MET A 139 -0.05 2.71 -1.65
CA MET A 139 0.23 1.28 -1.68
C MET A 139 -0.23 0.62 -0.39
N TYR A 140 -0.69 -0.62 -0.50
CA TYR A 140 -0.82 -1.53 0.63
C TYR A 140 0.37 -2.49 0.62
N ILE A 141 1.15 -2.48 1.70
CA ILE A 141 2.38 -3.29 1.81
C ILE A 141 2.09 -4.51 2.67
N PHE A 142 2.30 -5.70 2.11
CA PHE A 142 2.25 -6.95 2.85
C PHE A 142 3.62 -7.21 3.45
N LYS A 143 3.63 -7.62 4.71
CA LYS A 143 4.82 -8.17 5.35
C LYS A 143 4.49 -9.55 5.89
N VAL A 144 4.49 -10.52 4.98
CA VAL A 144 4.33 -11.91 5.34
C VAL A 144 5.63 -12.39 5.99
N PHE A 145 5.52 -13.07 7.13
CA PHE A 145 6.65 -13.82 7.66
C PHE A 145 6.96 -14.94 6.68
N SER A 146 7.95 -14.68 5.85
CA SER A 146 8.42 -15.62 4.86
C SER A 146 9.15 -16.74 5.61
N LEU A 147 8.60 -17.95 5.60
CA LEU A 147 9.32 -19.18 5.95
C LEU A 147 10.40 -19.53 4.90
N ILE A 148 10.78 -18.61 4.01
CA ILE A 148 11.80 -18.77 2.94
C ILE A 148 13.23 -18.73 3.53
N LEU A 149 13.43 -19.31 4.71
CA LEU A 149 14.73 -19.61 5.31
C LEU A 149 14.77 -21.05 5.84
N THR A 150 14.41 -22.03 4.99
CA THR A 150 14.90 -23.41 5.08
C THR A 150 15.03 -24.00 3.69
#